data_AF-A0A5R9P451-F1
#
_entry.id   AF-A0A5R9P451-F1
#
_cell.length_a   1.000
_cell.length_b   1.000
_cell.length_c   1.000
_cell.angle_alpha   90.00
_cell.angle_beta   90.00
_cell.angle_gamma   90.00
#
_symmetry.space_group_name_H-M   'P 1'
#
loop_
_entity.id
_entity.type
_entity.pdbx_description
1 polymer ?
#
loop_
_entity_poly.entity_id
_entity_poly.type
_entity_poly.pdbx_seq_one_letter_code
_entity_poly.pdbx_strand_id
1 'polypeptide(L)'
;MTYREIPAGGYNELLLCDGNCKKAWGINHRPKIEFSDVDPDDYAFLPDSELGEAPADPGTYEGGHAKPLHNAGPHRQNKWCLRECERSISLDPGEEFRLPHDFSKLVYNMQARRLLEEGC
;
A
#
# COMPACT_ATOMS: atom_id res chain seq x y z
N MET A 1 1.19 -10.95 -7.88
CA MET A 1 1.60 -11.02 -6.46
C MET A 1 3.05 -11.45 -6.36
N THR A 2 3.80 -10.84 -5.45
CA THR A 2 5.21 -11.15 -5.15
C THR A 2 5.44 -10.95 -3.65
N TYR A 3 6.39 -11.67 -3.08
CA TYR A 3 6.70 -11.62 -1.65
C TYR A 3 8.22 -11.65 -1.42
N ARG A 4 8.64 -11.09 -0.28
CA ARG A 4 10.05 -11.11 0.16
C ARG A 4 10.15 -10.91 1.66
N GLU A 5 11.09 -11.59 2.31
CA GLU A 5 11.50 -11.27 3.67
C GLU A 5 12.36 -10.00 3.69
N ILE A 6 11.97 -9.02 4.51
CA ILE A 6 12.66 -7.75 4.67
C ILE A 6 13.03 -7.56 6.15
N PRO A 7 14.27 -7.14 6.47
CA PRO A 7 14.64 -6.82 7.83
C PRO A 7 13.83 -5.64 8.38
N ALA A 8 13.21 -5.84 9.54
CA ALA A 8 12.40 -4.86 10.25
C ALA A 8 12.63 -4.99 11.76
N GLY A 9 13.16 -3.95 12.40
CA GLY A 9 13.20 -3.85 13.86
C GLY A 9 13.91 -4.99 14.62
N GLY A 10 14.86 -5.70 14.01
CA GLY A 10 15.61 -6.80 14.65
C GLY A 10 15.09 -8.21 14.31
N TYR A 11 14.04 -8.32 13.50
CA TYR A 11 13.55 -9.56 12.91
C TYR A 11 13.29 -9.34 11.39
N ASN A 12 12.80 -10.37 10.71
CA ASN A 12 12.34 -10.27 9.32
C ASN A 12 10.82 -10.31 9.29
N GLU A 13 10.21 -9.42 8.52
CA GLU A 13 8.78 -9.46 8.19
C GLU A 13 8.60 -10.01 6.77
N LEU A 14 7.52 -10.76 6.54
CA LEU A 14 7.13 -11.20 5.19
C LEU A 14 6.36 -10.08 4.51
N LEU A 15 6.98 -9.42 3.54
CA LEU A 15 6.35 -8.37 2.77
C LEU A 15 5.71 -8.93 1.51
N LEU A 16 4.42 -8.69 1.32
CA LEU A 16 3.65 -9.11 0.15
C LEU A 16 3.11 -7.89 -0.59
N CYS A 17 3.16 -7.91 -1.92
CA CYS A 17 2.47 -6.91 -2.75
C CYS A 17 1.98 -7.52 -4.05
N ASP A 18 1.13 -6.79 -4.76
CA ASP A 18 0.63 -7.21 -6.07
C ASP A 18 1.71 -7.15 -7.17
N GLY A 19 2.76 -6.36 -6.95
CA GLY A 19 3.91 -6.16 -7.83
C GLY A 19 3.77 -4.97 -8.79
N ASN A 20 2.67 -4.21 -8.73
CA ASN A 20 2.38 -3.13 -9.67
C ASN A 20 3.02 -1.80 -9.24
N CYS A 21 4.35 -1.73 -9.24
CA CYS A 21 5.08 -0.54 -8.81
C CYS A 21 4.74 0.73 -9.63
N LYS A 22 4.28 0.59 -10.88
CA LYS A 22 3.83 1.74 -11.69
C LYS A 22 2.61 2.46 -11.09
N LYS A 23 1.87 1.77 -10.21
CA LYS A 23 0.69 2.29 -9.52
C LYS A 23 0.91 2.47 -8.01
N ALA A 24 2.15 2.32 -7.52
CA ALA A 24 2.50 2.58 -6.12
C ALA A 24 2.81 4.06 -5.92
N TRP A 25 1.92 4.80 -5.28
CA TRP A 25 2.08 6.24 -5.05
C TRP A 25 2.77 6.54 -3.72
N GLY A 26 2.70 5.61 -2.77
CA GLY A 26 3.02 5.86 -1.36
C GLY A 26 1.74 6.19 -0.59
N ILE A 27 1.58 5.66 0.62
CA ILE A 27 0.37 5.74 1.45
C ILE A 27 -0.06 7.19 1.72
N ASN A 28 0.93 8.08 1.89
CA ASN A 28 0.72 9.50 2.13
C ASN A 28 0.40 10.30 0.85
N HIS A 29 0.72 9.77 -0.32
CA HIS A 29 0.66 10.48 -1.60
C HIS A 29 -0.36 9.89 -2.59
N ARG A 30 -0.89 8.70 -2.33
CA ARG A 30 -1.91 8.10 -3.18
C ARG A 30 -3.16 8.98 -3.16
N PRO A 31 -3.67 9.38 -4.34
CA PRO A 31 -4.92 10.12 -4.42
C PRO A 31 -6.07 9.39 -3.71
N LYS A 32 -6.79 10.15 -2.89
CA LYS A 32 -7.85 9.68 -2.02
C LYS A 32 -9.01 10.65 -2.02
N ILE A 33 -10.19 10.14 -1.69
CA ILE A 33 -11.41 10.92 -1.46
C ILE A 33 -11.82 10.74 -0.01
N GLU A 34 -12.27 11.82 0.61
CA GLU A 34 -13.01 11.75 1.86
C GLU A 34 -14.36 11.09 1.57
N PHE A 35 -14.81 10.21 2.45
CA PHE A 35 -16.11 9.53 2.29
C PHE A 35 -17.05 9.75 3.47
N SER A 36 -16.54 10.27 4.60
CA SER A 36 -17.35 10.62 5.76
C SER A 36 -17.47 12.14 5.85
N ASP A 37 -18.69 12.65 6.06
CA ASP A 37 -18.91 14.07 6.38
C ASP A 37 -18.62 14.38 7.86
N VAL A 38 -18.35 13.35 8.68
CA VAL A 38 -18.24 13.45 10.14
C VAL A 38 -16.79 13.31 10.61
N ASP A 39 -16.02 12.42 10.00
CA ASP A 39 -14.62 12.18 10.35
C ASP A 39 -13.68 12.39 9.14
N PRO A 40 -12.88 13.47 9.11
CA PRO A 40 -11.97 13.74 8.00
C PRO A 40 -10.80 12.75 7.89
N ASP A 41 -10.60 11.90 8.90
CA ASP A 41 -9.63 10.80 8.82
C ASP A 41 -10.18 9.58 8.07
N ASP A 42 -11.47 9.55 7.72
CA ASP A 42 -12.09 8.49 6.92
C ASP A 42 -12.00 8.80 5.42
N TYR A 43 -11.13 8.04 4.75
CA TYR A 43 -10.85 8.22 3.33
C TYR A 43 -10.79 6.90 2.56
N ALA A 44 -11.07 6.98 1.26
CA ALA A 44 -10.94 5.89 0.32
C ALA A 44 -9.88 6.23 -0.73
N PHE A 45 -8.92 5.33 -0.89
CA PHE A 45 -7.96 5.40 -1.99
C PHE A 45 -8.66 5.12 -3.32
N LEU A 46 -8.39 5.96 -4.31
CA LEU A 46 -8.95 5.82 -5.65
C LEU A 46 -8.45 4.54 -6.35
N PRO A 47 -9.31 3.90 -7.18
CA PRO A 47 -8.94 2.72 -7.94
C PRO A 47 -7.88 3.05 -9.01
N ASP A 48 -7.10 2.05 -9.42
CA ASP A 48 -6.04 2.21 -10.41
C ASP A 48 -6.55 2.72 -11.77
N SER A 49 -7.81 2.44 -12.10
CA SER A 49 -8.49 2.87 -13.34
C SER A 49 -8.72 4.37 -13.42
N GLU A 50 -8.80 5.05 -12.27
CA GLU A 50 -9.03 6.50 -12.19
C GLU A 50 -7.71 7.30 -12.09
N LEU A 51 -6.59 6.60 -11.91
CA LEU A 51 -5.29 7.22 -11.71
C LEU A 51 -4.38 7.06 -12.93
N GLY A 52 -3.48 8.03 -13.12
CA GLY A 52 -2.35 7.90 -14.04
C GLY A 52 -1.31 6.88 -13.56
N GLU A 53 -0.10 6.94 -14.12
CA GLU A 53 1.06 6.27 -13.53
C GLU A 53 1.56 7.09 -12.34
N ALA A 54 1.91 6.39 -11.25
CA ALA A 54 2.54 7.01 -10.10
C ALA A 54 3.97 7.46 -10.46
N PRO A 55 4.47 8.58 -9.90
CA PRO A 55 5.82 9.07 -10.14
C PRO A 55 6.88 7.97 -9.96
N ALA A 56 7.89 7.94 -10.82
CA ALA A 56 9.00 6.99 -10.69
C ALA A 56 9.76 7.22 -9.36
N ASP A 57 9.96 8.48 -9.01
CA ASP A 57 10.43 8.93 -7.71
C ASP A 57 9.33 9.78 -7.04
N PRO A 58 8.68 9.29 -5.96
CA PRO A 58 7.67 10.03 -5.23
C PRO A 58 8.27 11.06 -4.25
N GLY A 59 9.60 11.15 -4.13
CA GLY A 59 10.26 12.04 -3.17
C GLY A 59 10.27 11.52 -1.73
N THR A 60 9.75 10.32 -1.48
CA THR A 60 9.76 9.66 -0.16
C THR A 60 10.77 8.53 -0.11
N TYR A 61 11.46 8.43 1.03
CA TYR A 61 12.61 7.55 1.20
C TYR A 61 12.61 6.96 2.60
N GLU A 62 12.89 5.66 2.70
CA GLU A 62 12.89 4.92 3.96
C GLU A 62 14.17 4.13 4.15
N GLY A 63 14.93 4.50 5.18
CA GLY A 63 16.27 3.97 5.42
C GLY A 63 17.18 4.07 4.19
N GLY A 64 17.06 5.16 3.42
CA GLY A 64 17.81 5.41 2.18
C GLY A 64 17.25 4.74 0.92
N HIS A 65 16.14 4.01 1.02
CA HIS A 65 15.51 3.36 -0.14
C HIS A 65 14.32 4.18 -0.65
N ALA A 66 14.27 4.39 -1.95
CA ALA A 66 13.10 4.93 -2.64
C ALA A 66 12.16 3.82 -3.12
N LYS A 67 11.04 4.22 -3.70
CA LYS A 67 10.17 3.36 -4.52
C LYS A 67 10.99 2.58 -5.56
N PRO A 68 10.85 1.25 -5.64
CA PRO A 68 11.56 0.46 -6.65
C PRO A 68 10.96 0.68 -8.05
N LEU A 69 11.82 0.64 -9.06
CA LEU A 69 11.39 0.59 -10.45
C LEU A 69 10.63 -0.70 -10.73
N HIS A 70 9.58 -0.63 -11.56
CA HIS A 70 8.74 -1.77 -11.87
C HIS A 70 9.51 -2.96 -12.48
N ASN A 71 10.53 -2.69 -13.28
CA ASN A 71 11.36 -3.68 -13.96
C ASN A 71 12.61 -4.12 -13.16
N ALA A 72 12.76 -3.72 -11.89
CA ALA A 72 13.93 -4.06 -11.06
C ALA A 72 14.01 -5.55 -10.64
N GLY A 73 13.18 -6.43 -11.23
CA GLY A 73 13.20 -7.87 -10.98
C GLY A 73 12.39 -8.32 -9.76
N PRO A 74 12.37 -9.63 -9.47
CA PRO A 74 11.49 -10.24 -8.47
C PRO A 74 11.88 -9.96 -7.01
N HIS A 75 13.11 -9.50 -6.75
CA HIS A 75 13.62 -9.18 -5.41
C HIS A 75 13.79 -7.67 -5.20
N ARG A 76 12.93 -6.85 -5.83
CA ARG A 76 13.02 -5.38 -5.80
C ARG A 76 12.48 -4.75 -4.52
N GLN A 77 11.68 -5.48 -3.74
CA GLN A 77 11.08 -4.97 -2.52
C GLN A 77 12.17 -4.53 -1.54
N ASN A 78 11.93 -3.41 -0.86
CA ASN A 78 12.89 -2.77 0.02
C ASN A 78 12.16 -2.11 1.22
N LYS A 79 12.87 -1.31 2.01
CA LYS A 79 12.31 -0.64 3.20
C LYS A 79 11.21 0.37 2.87
N TRP A 80 11.25 1.00 1.70
CA TRP A 80 10.17 1.88 1.23
C TRP A 80 8.89 1.09 0.99
N CYS A 81 9.01 -0.12 0.41
CA CYS A 81 7.84 -0.98 0.27
C CYS A 81 7.22 -1.34 1.61
N LEU A 82 8.05 -1.59 2.63
CA LEU A 82 7.57 -1.93 3.97
C LEU A 82 6.80 -0.79 4.66
N ARG A 83 7.23 0.46 4.49
CA ARG A 83 6.76 1.58 5.32
C ARG A 83 5.89 2.60 4.58
N GLU A 84 6.09 2.75 3.27
CA GLU A 84 5.41 3.78 2.48
C GLU A 84 4.51 3.19 1.40
N CYS A 85 4.82 2.03 0.82
CA CYS A 85 4.01 1.50 -0.29
C CYS A 85 2.64 0.99 0.18
N GLU A 86 1.58 1.64 -0.28
CA GLU A 86 0.19 1.34 0.07
C GLU A 86 -0.32 0.00 -0.50
N ARG A 87 0.42 -0.55 -1.46
CA ARG A 87 0.10 -1.81 -2.15
C ARG A 87 0.74 -3.03 -1.49
N SER A 88 1.56 -2.80 -0.47
CA SER A 88 2.17 -3.85 0.31
C SER A 88 1.49 -4.00 1.66
N ILE A 89 1.54 -5.22 2.14
CA ILE A 89 1.29 -5.57 3.53
C ILE A 89 2.53 -6.28 4.03
N SER A 90 2.86 -6.10 5.30
CA SER A 90 3.77 -6.98 6.00
C SER A 90 3.01 -7.90 6.93
N LEU A 91 3.56 -9.09 7.11
CA LEU A 91 3.10 -10.08 8.06
C LEU A 91 4.23 -10.34 9.04
N ASP A 92 3.91 -10.23 10.32
CA ASP A 92 4.81 -10.59 11.40
C ASP A 92 5.04 -12.12 11.44
N PRO A 93 6.15 -12.59 12.02
CA PRO A 93 6.36 -14.01 12.24
C PRO A 93 5.19 -14.65 13.01
N GLY A 94 4.48 -15.56 12.37
CA GLY A 94 3.33 -16.27 12.94
C GLY A 94 1.98 -15.61 12.70
N GLU A 95 1.92 -14.46 12.03
CA GLU A 95 0.65 -13.87 11.58
C GLU A 95 0.02 -14.73 10.47
N GLU A 96 -1.32 -14.78 10.45
CA GLU A 96 -2.05 -15.47 9.39
C GLU A 96 -1.84 -14.78 8.04
N PHE A 97 -1.76 -15.59 6.99
CA PHE A 97 -1.63 -15.08 5.64
C PHE A 97 -2.88 -14.29 5.23
N ARG A 98 -2.68 -13.05 4.78
CA ARG A 98 -3.71 -12.23 4.14
C ARG A 98 -3.20 -11.67 2.81
N LEU A 99 -4.15 -11.32 1.94
CA LEU A 99 -3.83 -10.74 0.62
C LEU A 99 -3.63 -9.22 0.74
N PRO A 100 -2.71 -8.63 -0.05
CA PRO A 100 -2.64 -7.19 -0.20
C PRO A 100 -3.96 -6.59 -0.71
N HIS A 101 -4.17 -5.30 -0.45
CA HIS A 101 -5.35 -4.60 -0.92
C HIS A 101 -5.52 -4.66 -2.45
N ASP A 102 -6.77 -4.82 -2.88
CA ASP A 102 -7.15 -4.83 -4.29
C ASP A 102 -7.58 -3.42 -4.74
N PHE A 103 -6.67 -2.74 -5.44
CA PHE A 103 -6.88 -1.40 -6.00
C PHE A 103 -7.60 -1.40 -7.36
N SER A 104 -8.22 -2.51 -7.78
CA SER A 104 -9.18 -2.49 -8.90
C SER A 104 -10.49 -1.77 -8.53
N LYS A 105 -10.70 -1.52 -7.23
CA LYS A 105 -11.83 -0.81 -6.63
C LYS A 105 -11.34 0.18 -5.58
N LEU A 106 -12.26 0.97 -5.03
CA LEU A 106 -11.98 1.82 -3.87
C LEU A 106 -11.49 0.98 -2.69
N VAL A 107 -10.41 1.45 -2.04
CA VAL A 107 -9.86 0.83 -0.83
C VAL A 107 -10.03 1.81 0.32
N TYR A 108 -10.88 1.45 1.27
CA TYR A 108 -11.20 2.25 2.43
C TYR A 108 -10.17 1.99 3.54
N ASN A 109 -9.69 3.05 4.19
CA ASN A 109 -8.81 2.89 5.34
C ASN A 109 -9.52 2.22 6.54
N MET A 110 -10.83 2.46 6.69
CA MET A 110 -11.65 1.95 7.79
C MET A 110 -12.93 1.27 7.30
N GLN A 111 -12.82 -0.02 6.94
CA GLN A 111 -13.91 -0.76 6.30
C GLN A 111 -15.16 -0.94 7.17
N ALA A 112 -15.01 -1.07 8.50
CA ALA A 112 -16.14 -1.17 9.42
C ALA A 112 -16.96 0.13 9.47
N ARG A 113 -16.31 1.30 9.37
CA ARG A 113 -16.98 2.60 9.40
C ARG A 113 -17.75 2.87 8.12
N ARG A 114 -17.18 2.49 6.97
CA ARG A 114 -17.92 2.48 5.69
C ARG A 114 -19.27 1.75 5.78
N LEU A 115 -19.29 0.54 6.37
CA LEU A 115 -20.54 -0.24 6.48
C LEU A 115 -21.60 0.44 7.36
N LEU A 116 -21.18 1.22 8.36
CA LEU A 116 -22.08 1.99 9.22
C LEU A 116 -22.68 3.19 8.47
N GLU A 117 -21.89 3.88 7.64
CA GLU A 117 -22.36 5.05 6.88
C GLU A 117 -23.20 4.67 5.65
N GLU A 118 -22.86 3.57 4.97
CA GLU A 118 -23.63 3.07 3.81
C GLU A 118 -24.92 2.31 4.21
N GLY A 119 -25.18 2.14 5.52
CA GLY A 119 -26.46 1.65 6.05
C GLY A 119 -26.78 0.19 5.71
N CYS A 120 -25.91 -0.74 6.11
CA CYS A 120 -26.15 -2.18 5.97
C CYS A 120 -26.64 -2.83 7.27
#